data_AF-A0A7K3KQP0-F1
#
_entry.id   AF-A0A7K3KQP0-F1
#
_cell.length_a   1.000
_cell.length_b   1.000
_cell.length_c   1.000
_cell.angle_alpha   90.00
_cell.angle_beta   90.00
_cell.angle_gamma   90.00
#
_symmetry.space_group_name_H-M   'P 1'
#
loop_
_entity.id
_entity.type
_entity.pdbx_description
1 polymer ?
#
loop_
_entity_poly.entity_id
_entity_poly.type
_entity_poly.pdbx_seq_one_letter_code
_entity_poly.pdbx_strand_id
1 'polypeptide(L)'
;LPDDALQQEKLLPTELYETDEHIRTMLQKIFNRRSVVKKFKVKNGFPTMSAILTTHSIAQAKHIYRILKEMKDNGTLLNGRQFDERHQLIDKDFPRVAITFSTNPDQLEKNEQDDELVEIMKEYAKQFDASPYQDEKLYNQNINKRLARKEKQYQSDGQWLDFVIVVDRLLTGFDSPTIQTLYIDREMNYQKLLQAFSRTNRIYTGKDSGLIVSFRKPFTMKENVQNTFRLFSNEKQNFDQLIPKEYEEVKKEFIECSILYKQSEADLSDNPNDLKTMIA
;
A
#
# COMPACT_ATOMS: atom_id res chain seq x y z
N LEU A 1 -23.93 -15.13 18.12
CA LEU A 1 -22.81 -15.03 17.16
C LEU A 1 -21.81 -16.12 17.52
N PRO A 2 -21.06 -16.70 16.56
CA PRO A 2 -19.97 -17.63 16.87
C PRO A 2 -18.92 -16.96 17.77
N ASP A 3 -18.24 -17.71 18.64
CA ASP A 3 -17.14 -17.18 19.45
C ASP A 3 -15.84 -17.03 18.64
N ASP A 4 -15.69 -17.84 17.60
CA ASP A 4 -14.54 -17.82 16.70
C ASP A 4 -14.62 -16.65 15.71
N ALA A 5 -13.57 -15.82 15.68
CA ALA A 5 -13.53 -14.62 14.86
C ALA A 5 -13.56 -14.91 13.34
N LEU A 6 -13.01 -16.05 12.91
CA LEU A 6 -13.04 -16.46 11.50
C LEU A 6 -14.47 -16.83 11.08
N GLN A 7 -15.22 -17.53 11.93
CA GLN A 7 -16.64 -17.82 11.69
C GLN A 7 -17.49 -16.54 11.73
N GLN A 8 -17.18 -15.58 12.58
CA GLN A 8 -17.86 -14.27 12.57
C GLN A 8 -17.64 -13.53 11.24
N GLU A 9 -16.41 -13.52 10.71
CA GLU A 9 -16.12 -12.86 9.43
C GLU A 9 -16.85 -13.47 8.24
N LYS A 10 -17.13 -14.78 8.27
CA LYS A 10 -17.91 -15.46 7.22
C LYS A 10 -19.35 -14.98 7.15
N LEU A 11 -19.88 -14.41 8.23
CA LEU A 11 -21.23 -13.87 8.29
C LEU A 11 -21.31 -12.42 7.80
N LEU A 12 -20.16 -11.77 7.54
CA LEU A 12 -20.14 -10.38 7.08
C LEU A 12 -20.53 -10.30 5.59
N PRO A 13 -21.59 -9.54 5.25
CA PRO A 13 -21.98 -9.31 3.86
C PRO A 13 -20.90 -8.50 3.13
N THR A 14 -20.73 -8.75 1.83
CA THR A 14 -19.70 -8.08 1.01
C THR A 14 -20.04 -6.59 0.81
N GLU A 15 -21.33 -6.30 0.75
CA GLU A 15 -21.92 -4.98 0.51
C GLU A 15 -21.53 -3.98 1.61
N LEU A 16 -21.25 -4.45 2.83
CA LEU A 16 -20.76 -3.61 3.93
C LEU A 16 -19.50 -2.83 3.52
N TYR A 17 -18.62 -3.49 2.76
CA TYR A 17 -17.35 -2.93 2.30
C TYR A 17 -17.49 -2.07 1.03
N GLU A 18 -18.69 -1.94 0.47
CA GLU A 18 -19.00 -1.10 -0.67
C GLU A 18 -19.69 0.20 -0.26
N THR A 19 -20.04 0.31 1.03
CA THR A 19 -20.66 1.49 1.60
C THR A 19 -19.73 2.70 1.58
N ASP A 20 -20.35 3.85 1.39
CA ASP A 20 -19.76 5.18 1.56
C ASP A 20 -19.00 5.34 2.90
N GLU A 21 -19.55 4.80 3.98
CA GLU A 21 -18.94 4.86 5.32
C GLU A 21 -17.64 4.06 5.39
N HIS A 22 -17.63 2.83 4.87
CA HIS A 22 -16.42 2.00 4.80
C HIS A 22 -15.35 2.67 3.95
N ILE A 23 -15.71 3.16 2.76
CA ILE A 23 -14.77 3.80 1.84
C ILE A 23 -14.17 5.06 2.46
N ARG A 24 -14.99 5.94 3.07
CA ARG A 24 -14.49 7.14 3.74
C ARG A 24 -13.55 6.78 4.90
N THR A 25 -13.92 5.81 5.73
CA THR A 25 -13.10 5.36 6.86
C THR A 25 -11.76 4.76 6.40
N MET A 26 -11.81 3.92 5.35
CA MET A 26 -10.62 3.37 4.70
C MET A 26 -9.69 4.49 4.21
N LEU A 27 -10.21 5.44 3.43
CA LEU A 27 -9.44 6.56 2.90
C LEU A 27 -8.87 7.43 4.02
N GLN A 28 -9.63 7.71 5.07
CA GLN A 28 -9.12 8.40 6.26
C GLN A 28 -7.98 7.64 6.92
N LYS A 29 -8.03 6.30 6.98
CA LYS A 29 -6.95 5.48 7.52
C LYS A 29 -5.70 5.50 6.62
N ILE A 30 -5.88 5.52 5.30
CA ILE A 30 -4.79 5.61 4.31
C ILE A 30 -4.10 6.97 4.40
N PHE A 31 -4.88 8.06 4.47
CA PHE A 31 -4.41 9.44 4.35
C PHE A 31 -4.34 10.22 5.67
N ASN A 32 -4.51 9.56 6.83
CA ASN A 32 -4.17 10.20 8.10
C ASN A 32 -2.69 10.61 8.12
N ARG A 33 -2.38 11.68 8.85
CA ARG A 33 -1.02 12.23 8.92
C ARG A 33 0.08 11.17 9.15
N ARG A 34 -0.10 10.27 10.12
CA ARG A 34 0.93 9.27 10.47
C ARG A 34 1.14 8.29 9.31
N SER A 35 0.06 7.85 8.67
CA SER A 35 0.11 7.02 7.48
C SER A 35 0.81 7.76 6.33
N VAL A 36 0.50 9.04 6.09
CA VAL A 36 1.15 9.83 5.03
C VAL A 36 2.66 9.90 5.23
N VAL A 37 3.11 10.35 6.40
CA VAL A 37 4.54 10.49 6.72
C VAL A 37 5.26 9.13 6.62
N LYS A 38 4.67 8.06 7.15
CA LYS A 38 5.31 6.74 7.19
C LYS A 38 5.25 6.00 5.87
N LYS A 39 4.09 5.97 5.21
CA LYS A 39 3.76 5.07 4.09
C LYS A 39 4.00 5.69 2.70
N PHE A 40 3.86 7.01 2.58
CA PHE A 40 4.21 7.76 1.36
C PHE A 40 5.60 8.41 1.48
N LYS A 41 6.22 8.34 2.67
CA LYS A 41 7.57 8.79 2.98
C LYS A 41 7.85 10.20 2.48
N VAL A 42 7.29 11.17 3.20
CA VAL A 42 7.43 12.59 2.86
C VAL A 42 8.84 13.06 3.19
N LYS A 43 9.56 13.58 2.19
CA LYS A 43 10.88 14.20 2.34
C LYS A 43 10.83 15.59 1.69
N ASN A 44 11.37 16.59 2.38
CA ASN A 44 11.41 17.98 1.90
C ASN A 44 10.05 18.52 1.41
N GLY A 45 8.93 18.08 2.01
CA GLY A 45 7.60 18.49 1.58
C GLY A 45 6.90 17.59 0.57
N PHE A 46 7.59 16.62 -0.03
CA PHE A 46 7.06 15.81 -1.14
C PHE A 46 7.02 14.30 -0.82
N PRO A 47 5.99 13.57 -1.27
CA PRO A 47 5.89 12.12 -1.11
C PRO A 47 6.91 11.40 -2.01
N THR A 48 7.83 10.62 -1.42
CA THR A 48 8.84 9.89 -2.20
C THR A 48 8.44 8.47 -2.56
N MET A 49 7.32 7.98 -2.02
CA MET A 49 6.83 6.61 -2.26
C MET A 49 5.38 6.63 -2.75
N SER A 50 5.04 5.62 -3.54
CA SER A 50 3.70 5.41 -4.06
C SER A 50 3.01 4.23 -3.35
N ALA A 51 1.70 4.17 -3.48
CA ALA A 51 0.89 3.05 -3.03
C ALA A 51 -0.11 2.58 -4.09
N ILE A 52 -0.47 1.30 -4.02
CA ILE A 52 -1.52 0.68 -4.83
C ILE A 52 -2.67 0.28 -3.90
N LEU A 53 -3.91 0.51 -4.32
CA LEU A 53 -5.11 -0.07 -3.71
C LEU A 53 -5.75 -1.05 -4.69
N THR A 54 -5.83 -2.33 -4.33
CA THR A 54 -6.59 -3.31 -5.11
C THR A 54 -8.00 -3.50 -4.57
N THR A 55 -8.98 -3.54 -5.48
CA THR A 55 -10.39 -3.81 -5.18
C THR A 55 -10.97 -4.86 -6.13
N HIS A 56 -12.18 -5.32 -5.85
CA HIS A 56 -12.76 -6.50 -6.48
C HIS A 56 -13.43 -6.23 -7.84
N SER A 57 -13.78 -4.98 -8.16
CA SER A 57 -14.48 -4.61 -9.39
C SER A 57 -14.15 -3.21 -9.88
N ILE A 58 -14.41 -2.94 -11.16
CA ILE A 58 -14.22 -1.59 -11.72
C ILE A 58 -15.22 -0.58 -11.15
N ALA A 59 -16.46 -1.02 -10.88
CA ALA A 59 -17.48 -0.20 -10.25
C ALA A 59 -17.03 0.27 -8.86
N GLN A 60 -16.47 -0.64 -8.05
CA GLN A 60 -15.95 -0.27 -6.73
C GLN A 60 -14.71 0.64 -6.85
N ALA A 61 -13.83 0.43 -7.84
CA ALA A 61 -12.67 1.30 -8.06
C ALA A 61 -13.09 2.74 -8.37
N LYS A 62 -14.07 2.91 -9.26
CA LYS A 62 -14.68 4.21 -9.58
C LYS A 62 -15.35 4.84 -8.37
N HIS A 63 -16.09 4.04 -7.60
CA HIS A 63 -16.74 4.49 -6.39
C HIS A 63 -15.74 5.06 -5.37
N ILE A 64 -14.65 4.33 -5.12
CA ILE A 64 -13.57 4.78 -4.24
C ILE A 64 -12.92 6.05 -4.77
N TYR A 65 -12.67 6.14 -6.08
CA TYR A 65 -12.09 7.32 -6.71
C TYR A 65 -12.97 8.56 -6.54
N ARG A 66 -14.28 8.44 -6.79
CA ARG A 66 -15.26 9.52 -6.59
C ARG A 66 -15.23 10.05 -5.16
N ILE A 67 -15.30 9.16 -4.16
CA ILE A 67 -15.26 9.54 -2.75
C ILE A 67 -13.90 10.16 -2.39
N LEU A 68 -12.79 9.61 -2.91
CA LEU A 68 -11.46 10.18 -2.69
C LEU A 68 -11.38 11.62 -3.21
N LYS A 69 -11.87 11.87 -4.44
CA LYS A 69 -11.90 13.20 -5.05
C LYS A 69 -12.77 14.16 -4.25
N GLU A 70 -13.98 13.75 -3.87
CA GLU A 70 -14.87 14.51 -3.00
C GLU A 70 -14.18 14.89 -1.68
N MET A 71 -13.54 13.93 -1.01
CA MET A 71 -12.83 14.17 0.25
C MET A 71 -11.61 15.08 0.06
N LYS A 72 -10.90 14.96 -1.06
CA LYS A 72 -9.75 15.80 -1.39
C LYS A 72 -10.20 17.25 -1.60
N ASP A 73 -11.24 17.45 -2.40
CA ASP A 73 -11.72 18.77 -2.79
C ASP A 73 -12.38 19.49 -1.59
N ASN A 74 -13.03 18.74 -0.69
CA ASN A 74 -13.56 19.25 0.58
C ASN A 74 -12.51 19.40 1.70
N GLY A 75 -11.25 19.03 1.46
CA GLY A 75 -10.17 19.11 2.46
C GLY A 75 -10.31 18.14 3.63
N THR A 76 -11.15 17.11 3.54
CA THR A 76 -11.41 16.12 4.60
C THR A 76 -10.57 14.84 4.46
N LEU A 77 -9.88 14.67 3.32
CA LEU A 77 -9.03 13.50 3.06
C LEU A 77 -7.85 13.42 4.03
N LEU A 78 -7.10 14.51 4.15
CA LEU A 78 -5.99 14.63 5.09
C LEU A 78 -6.55 14.95 6.48
N ASN A 79 -6.34 14.04 7.42
CA ASN A 79 -6.86 14.16 8.78
C ASN A 79 -5.77 13.92 9.85
N GLY A 80 -6.09 14.32 11.08
CA GLY A 80 -5.23 14.18 12.25
C GLY A 80 -4.59 15.50 12.71
N ARG A 81 -3.58 15.39 13.58
CA ARG A 81 -2.83 16.57 14.06
C ARG A 81 -2.11 17.26 12.90
N GLN A 82 -1.86 18.56 13.03
CA GLN A 82 -1.06 19.32 12.07
C GLN A 82 0.33 18.69 11.88
N PHE A 83 0.90 18.88 10.69
CA PHE A 83 2.26 18.47 10.40
C PHE A 83 3.25 19.26 11.26
N ASP A 84 4.22 18.56 11.87
CA ASP A 84 5.32 19.22 12.58
C ASP A 84 6.34 19.80 11.58
N GLU A 85 7.20 20.70 12.04
CA GLU A 85 8.22 21.37 11.23
C GLU A 85 9.16 20.42 10.47
N ARG A 86 9.33 19.18 10.96
CA ARG A 86 10.24 18.19 10.37
C ARG A 86 9.55 17.29 9.33
N HIS A 87 8.23 17.17 9.38
CA HIS A 87 7.45 16.27 8.53
C HIS A 87 6.31 17.02 7.83
N GLN A 88 6.60 18.19 7.26
CA GLN A 88 5.60 18.93 6.49
C GLN A 88 5.33 18.26 5.14
N LEU A 89 4.05 18.20 4.76
CA LEU A 89 3.62 17.94 3.39
C LEU A 89 3.32 19.31 2.75
N ILE A 90 4.18 19.74 1.83
CA ILE A 90 4.09 21.03 1.14
C ILE A 90 3.37 20.88 -0.21
N ASP A 91 3.40 19.68 -0.79
CA ASP A 91 2.72 19.36 -2.04
C ASP A 91 1.20 19.50 -1.92
N LYS A 92 0.66 20.61 -2.42
CA LYS A 92 -0.77 20.95 -2.35
C LYS A 92 -1.63 20.04 -3.22
N ASP A 93 -1.04 19.46 -4.26
CA ASP A 93 -1.76 18.57 -5.17
C ASP A 93 -1.77 17.12 -4.68
N PHE A 94 -1.12 16.84 -3.54
CA PHE A 94 -1.16 15.51 -2.95
C PHE A 94 -2.60 15.12 -2.54
N PRO A 95 -3.01 13.86 -2.76
CA PRO A 95 -2.35 12.85 -3.59
C PRO A 95 -2.70 13.02 -5.07
N ARG A 96 -1.74 12.72 -5.96
CA ARG A 96 -2.01 12.46 -7.39
C ARG A 96 -2.47 11.02 -7.55
N VAL A 97 -3.67 10.84 -8.11
CA VAL A 97 -4.41 9.56 -8.10
C VAL A 97 -4.78 9.12 -9.51
N ALA A 98 -4.75 7.81 -9.75
CA ALA A 98 -5.24 7.22 -10.99
C ALA A 98 -6.01 5.92 -10.73
N ILE A 99 -6.88 5.55 -11.68
CA ILE A 99 -7.47 4.21 -11.78
C ILE A 99 -6.94 3.55 -13.04
N THR A 100 -6.58 2.27 -12.98
CA THR A 100 -6.23 1.51 -14.20
C THR A 100 -7.44 0.76 -14.76
N PHE A 101 -7.55 0.68 -16.09
CA PHE A 101 -8.64 -0.01 -16.77
C PHE A 101 -8.15 -1.25 -17.52
N SER A 102 -8.94 -2.33 -17.53
CA SER A 102 -8.63 -3.53 -18.30
C SER A 102 -8.69 -3.21 -19.78
N THR A 103 -7.66 -3.61 -20.54
CA THR A 103 -7.57 -3.39 -21.99
C THR A 103 -7.77 -4.68 -22.77
N ASN A 104 -8.42 -5.67 -22.17
CA ASN A 104 -8.82 -6.89 -22.88
C ASN A 104 -9.96 -6.55 -23.86
N PRO A 105 -10.07 -7.22 -25.02
CA PRO A 105 -11.04 -6.88 -26.06
C PRO A 105 -12.47 -6.68 -25.53
N ASP A 106 -12.97 -7.60 -24.71
CA ASP A 106 -14.33 -7.56 -24.15
C ASP A 106 -14.60 -6.36 -23.23
N GLN A 107 -13.55 -5.75 -22.68
CA GLN A 107 -13.65 -4.60 -21.79
C GLN A 107 -13.41 -3.28 -22.52
N LEU A 108 -12.65 -3.27 -23.62
CA LEU A 108 -12.41 -2.04 -24.39
C LEU A 108 -13.71 -1.43 -24.90
N GLU A 109 -14.60 -2.23 -25.48
CA GLU A 109 -15.89 -1.73 -25.99
C GLU A 109 -16.77 -1.15 -24.87
N LYS A 110 -16.76 -1.77 -23.69
CA LYS A 110 -17.52 -1.27 -22.53
C LYS A 110 -16.92 0.03 -21.99
N ASN A 111 -15.60 0.11 -21.96
CA ASN A 111 -14.89 1.27 -21.46
C ASN A 111 -15.07 2.49 -22.40
N GLU A 112 -15.12 2.28 -23.72
CA GLU A 112 -15.40 3.33 -24.71
C GLU A 112 -16.78 3.97 -24.55
N GLN A 113 -17.75 3.21 -24.04
CA GLN A 113 -19.12 3.66 -23.78
C GLN A 113 -19.32 4.21 -22.36
N ASP A 114 -18.24 4.28 -21.57
CA ASP A 114 -18.28 4.65 -20.16
C ASP A 114 -17.89 6.13 -19.95
N ASP A 115 -18.89 7.00 -19.93
CA ASP A 115 -18.71 8.45 -19.75
C ASP A 115 -17.91 8.81 -18.49
N GLU A 116 -18.06 8.04 -17.41
CA GLU A 116 -17.33 8.26 -16.17
C GLU A 116 -15.84 7.93 -16.34
N LEU A 117 -15.51 6.90 -17.14
CA LEU A 117 -14.12 6.58 -17.46
C LEU A 117 -13.46 7.70 -18.26
N VAL A 118 -14.16 8.24 -19.27
CA VAL A 118 -13.69 9.39 -20.05
C VAL A 118 -13.41 10.59 -19.15
N GLU A 119 -14.29 10.85 -18.17
CA GLU A 119 -14.07 11.93 -17.22
C GLU A 119 -12.88 11.68 -16.29
N ILE A 120 -12.71 10.46 -15.78
CA ILE A 120 -11.54 10.07 -14.98
C ILE A 120 -10.24 10.29 -15.77
N MET A 121 -10.21 9.95 -17.07
CA MET A 121 -9.03 10.18 -17.92
C MET A 121 -8.73 11.67 -18.14
N LYS A 122 -9.76 12.52 -18.28
CA LYS A 122 -9.60 13.98 -18.38
C LYS A 122 -9.08 14.56 -17.07
N GLU A 123 -9.65 14.17 -15.94
CA GLU A 123 -9.21 14.60 -14.62
C GLU A 123 -7.77 14.19 -14.33
N TYR A 124 -7.40 12.96 -14.70
CA TYR A 124 -6.01 12.48 -14.62
C TYR A 124 -5.06 13.36 -15.44
N ALA A 125 -5.41 13.67 -16.69
CA ALA A 125 -4.58 14.52 -17.53
C ALA A 125 -4.38 15.91 -16.90
N LYS A 126 -5.43 16.47 -16.30
CA LYS A 126 -5.40 17.76 -15.59
C LYS A 126 -4.45 17.74 -14.37
N GLN A 127 -4.29 16.62 -13.67
CA GLN A 127 -3.34 16.51 -12.54
C GLN A 127 -1.88 16.75 -12.93
N PHE A 128 -1.57 16.68 -14.24
CA PHE A 128 -0.22 16.84 -14.77
C PHE A 128 -0.14 17.85 -15.93
N ASP A 129 -1.13 18.75 -16.04
CA ASP A 129 -1.22 19.77 -17.10
C ASP A 129 -1.08 19.18 -18.52
N ALA A 130 -1.60 17.98 -18.74
CA ALA A 130 -1.55 17.26 -20.01
C ALA A 130 -2.86 17.37 -20.78
N SER A 131 -2.81 17.13 -22.10
CA SER A 131 -4.01 16.97 -22.92
C SER A 131 -4.79 15.71 -22.52
N PRO A 132 -6.14 15.74 -22.54
CA PRO A 132 -6.96 14.58 -22.24
C PRO A 132 -6.60 13.35 -23.09
N TYR A 133 -6.57 12.19 -22.44
CA TYR A 133 -6.37 10.92 -23.13
C TYR A 133 -7.68 10.49 -23.80
N GLN A 134 -7.59 10.07 -25.06
CA GLN A 134 -8.68 9.44 -25.81
C GLN A 134 -8.49 7.93 -25.97
N ASP A 135 -7.28 7.42 -25.67
CA ASP A 135 -6.91 6.02 -25.78
C ASP A 135 -6.48 5.50 -24.40
N GLU A 136 -7.20 4.48 -23.92
CA GLU A 136 -6.96 3.82 -22.64
C GLU A 136 -5.61 3.12 -22.54
N LYS A 137 -5.07 2.64 -23.66
CA LYS A 137 -3.73 2.02 -23.69
C LYS A 137 -2.69 3.10 -23.44
N LEU A 138 -2.79 4.26 -24.10
CA LEU A 138 -1.89 5.40 -23.88
C LEU A 138 -2.01 5.93 -22.45
N TYR A 139 -3.24 6.03 -21.93
CA TYR A 139 -3.51 6.39 -20.54
C TYR A 139 -2.84 5.43 -19.54
N ASN A 140 -3.09 4.11 -19.67
CA ASN A 140 -2.49 3.10 -18.81
C ASN A 140 -0.96 3.04 -18.94
N GLN A 141 -0.41 3.26 -20.14
CA GLN A 141 1.04 3.36 -20.35
C GLN A 141 1.62 4.57 -19.60
N ASN A 142 0.93 5.72 -19.60
CA ASN A 142 1.38 6.88 -18.85
C ASN A 142 1.37 6.63 -17.33
N ILE A 143 0.31 6.00 -16.80
CA ILE A 143 0.25 5.57 -15.39
C ILE A 143 1.45 4.69 -15.04
N ASN A 144 1.72 3.67 -15.86
CA ASN A 144 2.85 2.76 -15.64
C ASN A 144 4.18 3.51 -15.57
N LYS A 145 4.40 4.46 -16.48
CA LYS A 145 5.64 5.26 -16.53
C LYS A 145 5.79 6.17 -15.32
N ARG A 146 4.73 6.90 -14.93
CA ARG A 146 4.71 7.78 -13.75
C ARG A 146 4.90 7.00 -12.45
N LEU A 147 4.31 5.81 -12.35
CA LEU A 147 4.44 4.96 -11.18
C LEU A 147 5.80 4.25 -11.10
N ALA A 148 6.40 3.87 -12.25
CA ALA A 148 7.70 3.22 -12.31
C ALA A 148 8.88 4.18 -12.09
N ARG A 149 8.72 5.47 -12.40
CA ARG A 149 9.72 6.54 -12.24
C ARG A 149 11.08 6.24 -12.91
N LYS A 150 11.07 5.44 -13.98
CA LYS A 150 12.28 5.01 -14.70
C LYS A 150 12.84 6.10 -15.62
N GLU A 151 11.98 6.99 -16.13
CA GLU A 151 12.38 8.10 -17.00
C GLU A 151 12.62 9.38 -16.18
N LYS A 152 13.63 10.18 -16.56
CA LYS A 152 14.04 11.40 -15.84
C LYS A 152 12.89 12.39 -15.58
N GLN A 153 11.98 12.54 -16.54
CA GLN A 153 10.81 13.42 -16.42
C GLN A 153 9.89 13.04 -15.24
N TYR A 154 9.82 11.76 -14.86
CA TYR A 154 8.99 11.27 -13.76
C TYR A 154 9.74 11.19 -12.42
N GLN A 155 10.97 11.71 -12.37
CA GLN A 155 11.78 11.81 -11.15
C GLN A 155 11.78 13.24 -10.57
N SER A 156 11.07 14.17 -11.22
CA SER A 156 10.86 15.52 -10.71
C SER A 156 9.65 15.58 -9.79
N ASP A 157 9.72 16.41 -8.75
CA ASP A 157 8.62 16.60 -7.79
C ASP A 157 7.32 16.92 -8.53
N GLY A 158 6.24 16.24 -8.13
CA GLY A 158 4.92 16.40 -8.73
C GLY A 158 4.70 15.70 -10.08
N GLN A 159 5.69 14.98 -10.63
CA GLN A 159 5.55 14.27 -11.91
C GLN A 159 5.21 12.77 -11.76
N TRP A 160 5.18 12.24 -10.54
CA TRP A 160 4.81 10.85 -10.30
C TRP A 160 3.40 10.70 -9.73
N LEU A 161 2.92 9.46 -9.73
CA LEU A 161 1.67 9.09 -9.06
C LEU A 161 1.91 8.68 -7.62
N ASP A 162 1.04 9.12 -6.72
CA ASP A 162 1.11 8.79 -5.30
C ASP A 162 0.26 7.56 -4.98
N PHE A 163 -0.93 7.46 -5.58
CA PHE A 163 -1.90 6.43 -5.26
C PHE A 163 -2.60 5.91 -6.51
N VAL A 164 -2.60 4.58 -6.72
CA VAL A 164 -3.24 3.97 -7.89
C VAL A 164 -4.25 2.92 -7.46
N ILE A 165 -5.49 3.05 -7.92
CA ILE A 165 -6.58 2.10 -7.68
C ILE A 165 -6.61 1.10 -8.84
N VAL A 166 -6.59 -0.19 -8.52
CA VAL A 166 -6.53 -1.27 -9.51
C VAL A 166 -7.54 -2.36 -9.18
N VAL A 167 -7.97 -3.09 -10.20
CA VAL A 167 -8.62 -4.39 -10.00
C VAL A 167 -7.55 -5.47 -9.99
N ASP A 168 -7.06 -5.87 -11.17
CA ASP A 168 -6.00 -6.87 -11.33
C ASP A 168 -4.72 -6.31 -11.99
N ARG A 169 -4.80 -5.15 -12.64
CA ARG A 169 -3.62 -4.53 -13.28
C ARG A 169 -2.59 -4.14 -12.24
N LEU A 170 -1.32 -4.11 -12.68
CA LEU A 170 -0.15 -3.82 -11.84
C LEU A 170 0.16 -4.86 -10.76
N LEU A 171 -0.73 -5.84 -10.52
CA LEU A 171 -0.49 -6.91 -9.54
C LEU A 171 0.41 -8.03 -10.11
N THR A 172 0.52 -8.12 -11.44
CA THR A 172 1.43 -9.04 -12.14
C THR A 172 2.33 -8.27 -13.10
N GLY A 173 3.59 -8.70 -13.23
CA GLY A 173 4.55 -8.19 -14.22
C GLY A 173 5.02 -6.74 -14.05
N PHE A 174 4.32 -5.88 -13.32
CA PHE A 174 4.68 -4.48 -13.14
C PHE A 174 5.80 -4.29 -12.10
N ASP A 175 6.78 -3.46 -12.42
CA ASP A 175 7.99 -3.28 -11.63
C ASP A 175 8.24 -1.79 -11.33
N SER A 176 8.07 -1.42 -10.05
CA SER A 176 8.41 -0.10 -9.54
C SER A 176 9.08 -0.21 -8.16
N PRO A 177 10.31 0.31 -7.99
CA PRO A 177 10.99 0.28 -6.70
C PRO A 177 10.35 1.22 -5.65
N THR A 178 9.62 2.25 -6.10
CA THR A 178 9.02 3.28 -5.24
C THR A 178 7.64 2.91 -4.69
N ILE A 179 7.06 1.77 -5.08
CA ILE A 179 5.84 1.27 -4.44
C ILE A 179 6.21 0.78 -3.04
N GLN A 180 5.76 1.48 -2.00
CA GLN A 180 5.99 1.08 -0.63
C GLN A 180 4.82 0.28 -0.04
N THR A 181 3.58 0.67 -0.36
CA THR A 181 2.40 0.09 0.28
C THR A 181 1.43 -0.50 -0.73
N LEU A 182 0.97 -1.73 -0.47
CA LEU A 182 -0.20 -2.33 -1.12
C LEU A 182 -1.36 -2.36 -0.11
N TYR A 183 -2.42 -1.67 -0.46
CA TYR A 183 -3.71 -1.72 0.22
C TYR A 183 -4.62 -2.73 -0.49
N ILE A 184 -5.31 -3.56 0.28
CA ILE A 184 -6.15 -4.64 -0.23
C ILE A 184 -7.57 -4.46 0.31
N ASP A 185 -8.51 -4.17 -0.58
CA ASP A 185 -9.94 -4.04 -0.30
C ASP A 185 -10.73 -5.10 -1.09
N ARG A 186 -10.25 -6.35 -1.01
CA ARG A 186 -10.85 -7.56 -1.59
C ARG A 186 -10.23 -8.79 -0.93
N GLU A 187 -10.90 -9.93 -1.02
CA GLU A 187 -10.27 -11.19 -0.63
C GLU A 187 -9.26 -11.62 -1.69
N MET A 188 -8.09 -12.07 -1.23
CA MET A 188 -7.03 -12.63 -2.06
C MET A 188 -6.41 -13.84 -1.40
N ASN A 189 -6.03 -14.83 -2.21
CA ASN A 189 -5.39 -16.05 -1.73
C ASN A 189 -4.33 -16.57 -2.73
N TYR A 190 -3.48 -17.46 -2.23
CA TYR A 190 -2.51 -18.23 -3.00
C TYR A 190 -1.67 -17.38 -3.95
N GLN A 191 -1.59 -17.78 -5.22
CA GLN A 191 -0.73 -17.19 -6.22
C GLN A 191 -1.00 -15.69 -6.43
N LYS A 192 -2.28 -15.27 -6.42
CA LYS A 192 -2.64 -13.86 -6.59
C LYS A 192 -2.14 -13.03 -5.42
N LEU A 193 -2.28 -13.54 -4.19
CA LEU A 193 -1.79 -12.89 -2.98
C LEU A 193 -0.26 -12.74 -2.99
N LEU A 194 0.47 -13.82 -3.30
CA LEU A 194 1.93 -13.80 -3.37
C LEU A 194 2.44 -12.82 -4.45
N GLN A 195 1.81 -12.83 -5.63
CA GLN A 195 2.16 -11.91 -6.72
C GLN A 195 1.93 -10.45 -6.32
N ALA A 196 0.78 -10.14 -5.70
CA ALA A 196 0.48 -8.80 -5.23
C ALA A 196 1.46 -8.35 -4.14
N PHE A 197 1.78 -9.21 -3.16
CA PHE A 197 2.73 -8.88 -2.09
C PHE A 197 4.13 -8.59 -2.65
N SER A 198 4.55 -9.34 -3.67
CA SER A 198 5.85 -9.11 -4.31
C SER A 198 6.00 -7.70 -4.92
N ARG A 199 4.90 -6.98 -5.19
CA ARG A 199 4.94 -5.61 -5.75
C ARG A 199 5.61 -4.61 -4.81
N THR A 200 5.56 -4.85 -3.50
CA THR A 200 6.19 -3.98 -2.50
C THR A 200 7.61 -4.41 -2.13
N ASN A 201 8.13 -5.54 -2.63
CA ASN A 201 9.39 -6.12 -2.13
C ASN A 201 10.64 -5.67 -2.89
N ARG A 202 10.52 -4.65 -3.76
CA ARG A 202 11.67 -4.05 -4.45
C ARG A 202 12.49 -3.17 -3.51
N ILE A 203 13.80 -3.39 -3.51
CA ILE A 203 14.78 -2.60 -2.75
C ILE A 203 14.84 -1.20 -3.35
N TYR A 204 14.82 -0.18 -2.49
CA TYR A 204 14.95 1.20 -2.88
C TYR A 204 15.55 2.04 -1.75
N THR A 205 16.31 3.08 -2.09
CA THR A 205 17.00 3.91 -1.10
C THR A 205 16.00 4.62 -0.20
N GLY A 206 16.11 4.38 1.11
CA GLY A 206 15.15 4.86 2.07
C GLY A 206 13.81 4.15 1.97
N LYS A 207 13.74 2.91 1.52
CA LYS A 207 12.57 2.04 1.72
C LYS A 207 13.00 0.87 2.59
N ASP A 208 12.47 0.84 3.81
CA ASP A 208 12.92 -0.13 4.83
C ASP A 208 12.23 -1.49 4.62
N SER A 209 10.95 -1.46 4.23
CA SER A 209 10.17 -2.66 3.94
C SER A 209 8.97 -2.35 3.03
N GLY A 210 8.43 -3.40 2.42
CA GLY A 210 7.11 -3.37 1.80
C GLY A 210 6.01 -3.47 2.86
N LEU A 211 4.94 -2.69 2.71
CA LEU A 211 3.81 -2.65 3.64
C LEU A 211 2.57 -3.22 2.96
N ILE A 212 1.93 -4.19 3.60
CA ILE A 212 0.64 -4.73 3.18
C ILE A 212 -0.41 -4.35 4.21
N VAL A 213 -1.56 -3.85 3.74
CA VAL A 213 -2.67 -3.44 4.61
C VAL A 213 -3.98 -3.97 4.03
N SER A 214 -4.65 -4.87 4.76
CA SER A 214 -5.99 -5.33 4.40
C SER A 214 -7.07 -4.49 5.09
N PHE A 215 -8.15 -4.18 4.36
CA PHE A 215 -9.34 -3.51 4.88
C PHE A 215 -10.56 -4.42 5.01
N ARG A 216 -10.45 -5.67 4.55
CA ARG A 216 -11.54 -6.65 4.65
C ARG A 216 -11.04 -7.90 5.37
N LYS A 217 -11.91 -8.46 6.22
CA LYS A 217 -11.75 -9.76 6.88
C LYS A 217 -10.31 -10.06 7.36
N PRO A 218 -9.77 -9.28 8.32
CA PRO A 218 -8.39 -9.42 8.80
C PRO A 218 -8.03 -10.85 9.26
N PHE A 219 -8.92 -11.59 9.90
CA PHE A 219 -8.63 -12.96 10.35
C PHE A 219 -8.53 -13.94 9.17
N THR A 220 -9.45 -13.84 8.21
CA THR A 220 -9.43 -14.61 6.96
C THR A 220 -8.20 -14.28 6.13
N MET A 221 -7.83 -13.00 6.03
CA MET A 221 -6.64 -12.59 5.29
C MET A 221 -5.35 -13.08 5.96
N LYS A 222 -5.29 -13.11 7.29
CA LYS A 222 -4.17 -13.71 8.04
C LYS A 222 -4.02 -15.20 7.72
N GLU A 223 -5.13 -15.95 7.75
CA GLU A 223 -5.13 -17.38 7.38
C GLU A 223 -4.69 -17.57 5.90
N ASN A 224 -5.22 -16.76 4.99
CA ASN A 224 -4.84 -16.80 3.57
C ASN A 224 -3.34 -16.54 3.36
N VAL A 225 -2.75 -15.60 4.11
CA VAL A 225 -1.31 -15.32 4.07
C VAL A 225 -0.53 -16.54 4.53
N GLN A 226 -0.86 -17.11 5.69
CA GLN A 226 -0.19 -18.30 6.23
C GLN A 226 -0.26 -19.49 5.25
N ASN A 227 -1.46 -19.76 4.72
CA ASN A 227 -1.68 -20.83 3.75
C ASN A 227 -0.90 -20.61 2.44
N THR A 228 -0.81 -19.36 1.98
CA THR A 228 -0.05 -19.00 0.78
C THR A 228 1.44 -19.28 0.99
N PHE A 229 2.03 -18.79 2.09
CA PHE A 229 3.45 -19.03 2.36
C PHE A 229 3.76 -20.52 2.52
N ARG A 230 2.89 -21.28 3.19
CA ARG A 230 3.01 -22.73 3.33
C ARG A 230 3.00 -23.47 1.98
N LEU A 231 2.18 -23.03 1.03
CA LEU A 231 2.07 -23.66 -0.29
C LEU A 231 3.30 -23.40 -1.18
N PHE A 232 3.88 -22.21 -1.10
CA PHE A 232 4.96 -21.77 -2.00
C PHE A 232 6.37 -21.90 -1.40
N SER A 233 6.51 -22.29 -0.13
CA SER A 233 7.79 -22.65 0.47
C SER A 233 8.14 -24.10 0.15
N ASN A 234 9.31 -24.35 -0.44
CA ASN A 234 9.85 -25.72 -0.54
C ASN A 234 10.17 -26.26 0.86
N GLU A 235 9.96 -27.55 1.12
CA GLU A 235 10.15 -28.22 2.43
C GLU A 235 11.52 -27.98 3.11
N LYS A 236 12.53 -27.52 2.36
CA LYS A 236 13.87 -27.18 2.87
C LYS A 236 13.96 -25.81 3.55
N GLN A 237 12.98 -24.92 3.38
CA GLN A 237 12.96 -23.61 4.04
C GLN A 237 12.06 -23.69 5.28
N ASN A 238 12.57 -23.23 6.42
CA ASN A 238 11.80 -23.19 7.67
C ASN A 238 10.69 -22.13 7.55
N PHE A 239 9.49 -22.58 7.20
CA PHE A 239 8.35 -21.73 6.83
C PHE A 239 7.93 -20.77 7.95
N ASP A 240 8.10 -21.17 9.22
CA ASP A 240 7.79 -20.35 10.40
C ASP A 240 8.57 -19.04 10.41
N GLN A 241 9.76 -19.01 9.80
CA GLN A 241 10.60 -17.81 9.73
C GLN A 241 10.14 -16.79 8.69
N LEU A 242 9.33 -17.22 7.70
CA LEU A 242 8.82 -16.33 6.65
C LEU A 242 7.50 -15.66 7.03
N ILE A 243 6.78 -16.23 8.00
CA ILE A 243 5.55 -15.65 8.52
C ILE A 243 5.93 -14.48 9.43
N PRO A 244 5.46 -13.25 9.16
CA PRO A 244 5.72 -12.13 10.06
C PRO A 244 5.16 -12.41 11.45
N LYS A 245 5.99 -12.25 12.47
CA LYS A 245 5.57 -12.34 13.88
C LYS A 245 4.56 -11.25 14.21
N GLU A 246 3.67 -11.57 15.15
CA GLU A 246 2.69 -10.61 15.64
C GLU A 246 3.35 -9.52 16.47
N TYR A 247 2.72 -8.34 16.53
CA TYR A 247 3.29 -7.19 17.23
C TYR A 247 3.63 -7.48 18.70
N GLU A 248 2.74 -8.15 19.44
CA GLU A 248 2.99 -8.45 20.86
C GLU A 248 4.15 -9.43 21.06
N GLU A 249 4.36 -10.36 20.12
CA GLU A 249 5.51 -11.27 20.14
C GLU A 249 6.81 -10.49 19.89
N VAL A 250 6.86 -9.68 18.83
CA VAL A 250 8.02 -8.84 18.50
C VAL A 250 8.33 -7.85 19.62
N LYS A 251 7.31 -7.25 20.22
CA LYS A 251 7.46 -6.32 21.34
C LYS A 251 8.04 -7.01 22.57
N LYS A 252 7.57 -8.22 22.89
CA LYS A 252 8.12 -9.01 24.00
C LYS A 252 9.60 -9.33 23.77
N GLU A 253 9.94 -9.84 22.59
CA GLU A 253 11.33 -10.13 22.21
C GLU A 253 12.21 -8.89 22.30
N PHE A 254 11.72 -7.74 21.83
CA PHE A 254 12.45 -6.47 21.92
C PHE A 254 12.71 -6.05 23.38
N ILE A 255 11.72 -6.18 24.26
CA ILE A 255 11.87 -5.85 25.69
C ILE A 255 12.90 -6.77 26.33
N GLU A 256 12.83 -8.07 26.08
CA GLU A 256 13.78 -9.06 26.60
C GLU A 256 15.21 -8.76 26.13
N CYS A 257 15.40 -8.53 24.82
CA CYS A 257 16.70 -8.12 24.27
C CYS A 257 17.21 -6.81 24.86
N SER A 258 16.33 -5.82 25.08
CA SER A 258 16.72 -4.54 25.69
C SER A 258 17.17 -4.68 27.14
N ILE A 259 16.57 -5.60 27.90
CA ILE A 259 16.99 -5.88 29.28
C ILE A 259 18.37 -6.55 29.27
N LEU A 260 18.54 -7.58 28.44
CA LEU A 260 19.81 -8.30 28.32
C LEU A 260 20.95 -7.36 27.89
N TYR A 261 20.70 -6.49 26.91
CA TYR A 261 21.69 -5.50 26.47
C TYR A 261 22.16 -4.60 27.61
N LYS A 262 21.24 -4.07 28.43
CA LYS A 262 21.57 -3.20 29.57
C LYS A 262 22.35 -3.95 30.65
N GLN A 263 22.03 -5.22 30.87
CA GLN A 263 22.79 -6.07 31.80
C GLN A 263 24.21 -6.28 31.29
N SER A 264 24.37 -6.67 30.03
CA SER A 264 25.69 -6.85 29.42
C SER A 264 26.50 -5.55 29.36
N GLU A 265 25.87 -4.39 29.16
CA GLU A 265 26.53 -3.08 29.20
C GLU A 265 27.04 -2.75 30.61
N ALA A 266 26.25 -3.03 31.65
CA ALA A 266 26.65 -2.85 33.04
C ALA A 266 27.82 -3.79 33.42
N ASP A 267 27.70 -5.08 33.07
CA ASP A 267 28.75 -6.07 33.31
C ASP A 267 30.07 -5.68 32.62
N LEU A 268 30.00 -5.13 31.40
CA LEU A 268 31.17 -4.63 30.66
C LEU A 268 31.79 -3.38 31.31
N SER A 269 30.97 -2.48 31.85
CA SER A 269 31.42 -1.31 32.59
C SER A 269 32.14 -1.70 33.88
N ASP A 270 31.62 -2.72 34.57
CA ASP A 270 32.19 -3.23 35.82
C ASP A 270 33.45 -4.08 35.57
N ASN A 271 33.59 -4.69 34.39
CA ASN A 271 34.76 -5.49 34.00
C ASN A 271 35.26 -5.19 32.56
N PRO A 272 35.94 -4.04 32.34
CA PRO A 272 36.31 -3.57 31.00
C PRO A 272 37.27 -4.48 30.21
N ASN A 273 38.02 -5.35 30.90
CA ASN A 273 39.01 -6.24 30.29
C ASN A 273 38.42 -7.55 29.74
N ASP A 274 37.15 -7.85 30.00
CA ASP A 274 36.55 -9.15 29.65
C ASP A 274 36.20 -9.30 28.16
N LEU A 275 36.27 -8.20 27.40
CA LEU A 275 36.10 -8.19 25.94
C LEU A 275 37.11 -9.07 25.19
N LYS A 276 38.33 -9.27 25.73
CA LYS A 276 39.35 -10.13 25.12
C LYS A 276 39.11 -11.62 25.37
N THR A 277 38.36 -11.99 26.40
CA THR A 277 38.09 -13.39 26.78
C THR A 277 36.86 -13.96 26.08
N MET A 278 35.91 -13.11 25.64
CA MET A 278 34.66 -13.55 25.00
C MET A 278 34.69 -13.63 23.46
N ILE A 279 35.74 -13.09 22.81
CA ILE A 279 35.90 -13.09 21.33
C ILE A 279 36.85 -14.21 20.84
N ALA A 280 37.50 -14.94 21.75
CA ALA A 280 38.35 -16.09 21.44
C ALA A 280 37.55 -17.40 21.40
#